data_AF-A0A1H2CJP3-F1
#
_entry.id   AF-A0A1H2CJP3-F1
#
_cell.length_a   1.000
_cell.length_b   1.000
_cell.length_c   1.000
_cell.angle_alpha   90.00
_cell.angle_beta   90.00
_cell.angle_gamma   90.00
#
_symmetry.space_group_name_H-M   'P 1'
#
loop_
_entity.id
_entity.type
_entity.pdbx_description
1 polymer ?
#
loop_
_entity_poly.entity_id
_entity_poly.type
_entity_poly.pdbx_seq_one_letter_code
_entity_poly.pdbx_strand_id
1 'polypeptide(L)'
;MVTVSKPKKREIITRAPFVSDDIGEIVAYHDEEGPTIDVTIRPEDSGQYAQFGLTAAEVHELADELHRIANKVQRAGWTPTILTDARTYLPGMTDEQIIERLDRLYRRWGGLVIGFRGRLDRRAGRALAVEVQMETLERSVGLVEQHAETFSGVPELADGLAELRSSLEAVRQLYVAEWERQP
;
A
#
# COMPACT_ATOMS: atom_id res chain seq x y z
N MET A 1 -52.65 -13.75 -4.17
CA MET A 1 -51.77 -14.23 -3.09
C MET A 1 -50.69 -15.06 -3.74
N VAL A 2 -49.48 -14.51 -3.90
CA VAL A 2 -48.36 -15.22 -4.53
C VAL A 2 -47.49 -15.77 -3.40
N THR A 3 -47.53 -17.08 -3.21
CA THR A 3 -46.64 -17.79 -2.30
C THR A 3 -45.29 -17.93 -3.00
N VAL A 4 -44.34 -17.07 -2.66
CA VAL A 4 -42.94 -17.26 -3.04
C VAL A 4 -42.38 -18.39 -2.17
N SER A 5 -41.96 -19.48 -2.78
CA SER A 5 -41.37 -20.61 -2.07
C SER A 5 -40.12 -20.17 -1.33
N LYS A 6 -40.15 -20.30 -0.01
CA LYS A 6 -38.99 -20.11 0.87
C LYS A 6 -37.88 -21.12 0.50
N PRO A 7 -36.63 -20.67 0.24
CA PRO A 7 -35.54 -21.60 0.01
C PRO A 7 -35.25 -22.38 1.30
N LYS A 8 -35.56 -23.68 1.30
CA LYS A 8 -35.33 -24.61 2.44
C LYS A 8 -33.85 -24.83 2.79
N LYS A 9 -32.92 -24.25 2.04
CA LYS A 9 -31.48 -24.54 2.10
C LYS A 9 -30.71 -23.23 1.90
N ARG A 10 -29.79 -22.91 2.82
CA ARG A 10 -28.87 -21.77 2.67
C ARG A 10 -28.06 -21.98 1.40
N GLU A 11 -28.11 -21.02 0.48
CA GLU A 11 -27.32 -21.06 -0.76
C GLU A 11 -26.02 -20.30 -0.54
N ILE A 12 -24.88 -20.92 -0.87
CA ILE A 12 -23.57 -20.27 -0.76
C ILE A 12 -23.45 -19.25 -1.89
N ILE A 13 -23.22 -18.00 -1.52
CA ILE A 13 -22.91 -16.90 -2.46
C ILE A 13 -21.42 -16.94 -2.79
N THR A 14 -20.57 -16.97 -1.76
CA THR A 14 -19.10 -17.02 -1.91
C THR A 14 -18.43 -17.61 -0.68
N ARG A 15 -17.17 -18.01 -0.84
CA ARG A 15 -16.32 -18.58 0.21
C ARG A 15 -14.89 -18.07 0.06
N ALA A 16 -14.26 -17.73 1.18
CA ALA A 16 -12.85 -17.40 1.25
C ALA A 16 -12.21 -17.97 2.53
N PRO A 17 -10.89 -18.19 2.55
CA PRO A 17 -10.18 -18.50 3.80
C PRO A 17 -10.26 -17.32 4.77
N PHE A 18 -10.29 -17.58 6.08
CA PHE A 18 -10.27 -16.50 7.10
C PHE A 18 -8.87 -15.86 7.22
N VAL A 19 -7.82 -16.70 7.27
CA VAL A 19 -6.40 -16.31 7.23
C VAL A 19 -5.64 -17.25 6.31
N SER A 20 -5.85 -18.55 6.49
CA SER A 20 -5.42 -19.63 5.60
C SER A 20 -6.46 -20.75 5.65
N ASP A 21 -6.40 -21.68 4.68
CA ASP A 21 -7.34 -22.80 4.59
C ASP A 21 -7.31 -23.69 5.86
N ASP A 22 -6.15 -23.77 6.53
CA ASP A 22 -5.95 -24.59 7.73
C ASP A 22 -6.44 -23.92 9.04
N ILE A 23 -6.82 -22.65 8.98
CA ILE A 23 -7.27 -21.88 10.16
C ILE A 23 -8.79 -21.71 10.17
N GLY A 24 -9.43 -21.54 9.01
CA GLY A 24 -10.86 -21.28 8.96
C GLY A 24 -11.35 -20.68 7.66
N GLU A 25 -12.66 -20.47 7.59
CA GLU A 25 -13.34 -19.97 6.40
C GLU A 25 -14.35 -18.87 6.74
N ILE A 26 -14.57 -17.99 5.77
CA ILE A 26 -15.64 -17.01 5.71
C ILE A 26 -16.56 -17.44 4.59
N VAL A 27 -17.84 -17.67 4.90
CA VAL A 27 -18.83 -18.12 3.91
C VAL A 27 -20.02 -17.18 3.93
N ALA A 28 -20.31 -16.58 2.78
CA ALA A 28 -21.52 -15.79 2.58
C ALA A 28 -22.64 -16.70 2.07
N TYR A 29 -23.81 -16.61 2.69
CA TYR A 29 -25.01 -17.34 2.33
C TYR A 29 -26.13 -16.37 1.95
N HIS A 30 -27.05 -16.86 1.13
CA HIS A 30 -28.38 -16.31 1.01
C HIS A 30 -29.35 -17.27 1.73
N ASP A 31 -30.10 -16.75 2.70
CA ASP A 31 -31.14 -17.51 3.41
C ASP A 31 -32.51 -16.81 3.33
N GLU A 32 -33.49 -17.25 4.14
CA GLU A 32 -34.84 -16.69 4.14
C GLU A 32 -34.90 -15.25 4.67
N GLU A 33 -33.91 -14.84 5.49
CA GLU A 33 -33.84 -13.53 6.13
C GLU A 33 -32.95 -12.56 5.35
N GLY A 34 -32.09 -13.07 4.47
CA GLY A 34 -31.29 -12.29 3.52
C GLY A 34 -29.86 -12.81 3.39
N PRO A 35 -28.93 -11.96 2.91
CA PRO A 35 -27.52 -12.32 2.89
C PRO A 35 -26.93 -12.31 4.29
N THR A 36 -26.35 -13.43 4.71
CA THR A 36 -25.67 -13.62 5.99
C THR A 36 -24.24 -14.10 5.75
N ILE A 37 -23.31 -13.76 6.64
CA ILE A 37 -21.90 -14.15 6.53
C ILE A 37 -21.52 -14.92 7.79
N ASP A 38 -21.13 -16.18 7.64
CA ASP A 38 -20.63 -16.98 8.76
C ASP A 38 -19.11 -17.05 8.71
N VAL A 39 -18.47 -16.75 9.84
CA VAL A 39 -17.04 -16.94 10.05
C VAL A 39 -16.84 -18.18 10.91
N THR A 40 -16.01 -19.11 10.45
CA THR A 40 -15.62 -20.30 11.19
C THR A 40 -14.12 -20.32 11.37
N ILE A 41 -13.65 -20.34 12.62
CA ILE A 41 -12.24 -20.46 12.98
C ILE A 41 -12.05 -21.82 13.64
N ARG A 42 -11.18 -22.63 13.07
CA ARG A 42 -10.83 -23.98 13.55
C ARG A 42 -9.34 -24.23 13.26
N PRO A 43 -8.45 -23.86 14.19
CA PRO A 43 -7.03 -24.18 14.07
C PRO A 43 -6.83 -25.69 14.06
N GLU A 44 -5.95 -26.18 13.18
CA GLU A 44 -5.53 -27.59 13.14
C GLU A 44 -5.18 -28.14 14.53
N ASP A 45 -5.56 -29.39 14.78
CA ASP A 45 -5.27 -30.16 15.99
C ASP A 45 -5.77 -29.60 17.34
N SER A 46 -6.51 -28.49 17.34
CA SER A 46 -7.00 -27.88 18.59
C SER A 46 -8.26 -28.55 19.16
N GLY A 47 -9.04 -29.23 18.31
CA GLY A 47 -10.39 -29.72 18.66
C GLY A 47 -11.39 -28.62 19.04
N GLN A 48 -10.98 -27.35 18.96
CA GLN A 48 -11.77 -26.17 19.32
C GLN A 48 -12.19 -25.45 18.04
N TYR A 49 -13.39 -24.87 18.05
CA TYR A 49 -13.84 -24.00 16.97
C TYR A 49 -14.61 -22.82 17.53
N ALA A 50 -14.50 -21.69 16.85
CA ALA A 50 -15.36 -20.53 17.05
C ALA A 50 -16.16 -20.32 15.76
N GLN A 51 -17.47 -20.14 15.89
CA GLN A 51 -18.34 -19.83 14.77
C GLN A 51 -19.29 -18.70 15.17
N PHE A 52 -19.40 -17.69 14.33
CA PHE A 52 -20.34 -16.58 14.53
C PHE A 52 -20.81 -16.05 13.18
N GLY A 53 -22.04 -15.55 13.17
CA GLY A 53 -22.65 -14.91 12.01
C GLY A 53 -22.50 -13.39 12.12
N LEU A 54 -22.30 -12.75 10.98
CA LEU A 54 -22.26 -11.30 10.81
C LEU A 54 -23.18 -10.91 9.65
N THR A 55 -23.80 -9.75 9.78
CA THR A 55 -24.43 -9.04 8.67
C THR A 55 -23.38 -8.36 7.79
N ALA A 56 -23.75 -7.96 6.58
CA ALA A 56 -22.85 -7.22 5.69
C ALA A 56 -22.37 -5.89 6.32
N ALA A 57 -23.24 -5.21 7.07
CA ALA A 57 -22.89 -3.97 7.77
C ALA A 57 -21.81 -4.20 8.84
N GLU A 58 -21.98 -5.23 9.69
CA GLU A 58 -21.01 -5.59 10.71
C GLU A 58 -19.66 -6.03 10.11
N VAL A 59 -19.68 -6.71 8.96
CA VAL A 59 -18.43 -7.06 8.25
C VAL A 59 -17.71 -5.82 7.74
N HIS A 60 -18.42 -4.81 7.21
CA HIS A 60 -17.82 -3.54 6.82
C HIS A 60 -17.20 -2.81 8.03
N GLU A 61 -17.92 -2.74 9.15
CA GLU A 61 -17.40 -2.12 10.39
C GLU A 61 -16.18 -2.87 10.94
N LEU A 62 -16.22 -4.20 10.97
CA LEU A 62 -15.10 -5.03 11.40
C LEU A 62 -13.89 -4.84 10.48
N ALA A 63 -14.09 -4.80 9.17
CA ALA A 63 -13.02 -4.56 8.21
C ALA A 63 -12.36 -3.20 8.46
N ASP A 64 -13.14 -2.14 8.70
CA ASP A 64 -12.61 -0.81 9.00
C ASP A 64 -11.80 -0.79 10.30
N GLU A 65 -12.25 -1.49 11.34
CA GLU A 65 -11.53 -1.57 12.62
C GLU A 65 -10.22 -2.37 12.48
N LEU A 66 -10.24 -3.48 11.71
CA LEU A 66 -9.04 -4.25 11.41
C LEU A 66 -8.00 -3.41 10.64
N HIS A 67 -8.43 -2.63 9.64
CA HIS A 67 -7.55 -1.68 8.94
C HIS A 67 -6.98 -0.63 9.90
N ARG A 68 -7.80 -0.09 10.81
CA ARG A 68 -7.36 0.88 11.80
C ARG A 68 -6.31 0.30 12.75
N ILE A 69 -6.50 -0.93 13.24
CA ILE A 69 -5.54 -1.62 14.10
C ILE A 69 -4.25 -1.91 13.34
N ALA A 70 -4.34 -2.43 12.11
CA ALA A 70 -3.18 -2.70 11.26
C ALA A 70 -2.33 -1.44 11.04
N ASN A 71 -2.96 -0.29 10.76
CA ASN A 71 -2.28 1.00 10.64
C ASN A 71 -1.53 1.41 11.93
N LYS A 72 -2.13 1.17 13.11
CA LYS A 72 -1.48 1.47 14.40
C LYS A 72 -0.29 0.55 14.66
N VAL A 73 -0.45 -0.75 14.43
CA VAL A 73 0.62 -1.75 14.59
C VAL A 73 1.77 -1.45 13.64
N GLN A 74 1.47 -1.12 12.39
CA GLN A 74 2.47 -0.72 11.41
C GLN A 74 3.29 0.47 11.91
N ARG A 75 2.62 1.52 12.38
CA ARG A 75 3.28 2.73 12.86
C ARG A 75 4.13 2.47 14.10
N ALA A 76 3.70 1.56 14.97
CA ALA A 76 4.53 1.07 16.08
C ALA A 76 5.77 0.27 15.59
N GLY A 77 5.70 -0.29 14.39
CA GLY A 77 6.82 -0.97 13.71
C GLY A 77 7.95 -0.04 13.26
N TRP A 78 7.75 1.28 13.24
CA TRP A 78 8.77 2.29 12.95
C TRP A 78 9.73 2.49 14.12
N THR A 79 10.44 1.41 14.46
CA THR A 79 11.43 1.40 15.53
C THR A 79 12.68 2.20 15.15
N PRO A 80 13.48 2.68 16.12
CA PRO A 80 14.75 3.36 15.84
C PRO A 80 15.70 2.56 14.94
N THR A 81 15.68 1.23 15.02
CA THR A 81 16.45 0.34 14.13
C THR A 81 15.99 0.45 12.68
N ILE A 82 14.68 0.44 12.44
CA ILE A 82 14.11 0.63 11.10
C ILE A 82 14.41 2.03 10.56
N LEU A 83 14.30 3.07 11.40
CA LEU A 83 14.63 4.43 10.98
C LEU A 83 16.11 4.57 10.63
N THR A 84 16.99 3.93 11.40
CA THR A 84 18.43 3.88 11.10
C THR A 84 18.72 3.19 9.78
N ASP A 85 18.04 2.07 9.50
CA ASP A 85 18.17 1.37 8.21
C ASP A 85 17.62 2.22 7.06
N ALA A 86 16.48 2.88 7.25
CA ALA A 86 15.87 3.76 6.27
C ALA A 86 16.75 4.98 5.91
N ARG A 87 17.53 5.52 6.86
CA ARG A 87 18.50 6.60 6.60
C ARG A 87 19.55 6.24 5.56
N THR A 88 19.84 4.96 5.35
CA THR A 88 20.75 4.54 4.27
C THR A 88 20.20 4.83 2.88
N TYR A 89 18.86 4.91 2.75
CA TYR A 89 18.15 5.23 1.52
C TYR A 89 17.70 6.71 1.47
N LEU A 90 17.55 7.34 2.63
CA LEU A 90 17.04 8.70 2.80
C LEU A 90 18.05 9.58 3.56
N PRO A 91 19.26 9.83 3.00
CA PRO A 91 20.30 10.56 3.70
C PRO A 91 19.88 12.00 4.01
N GLY A 92 20.15 12.43 5.24
CA GLY A 92 19.88 13.81 5.69
C GLY A 92 18.44 14.12 6.09
N MET A 93 17.52 13.14 6.03
CA MET A 93 16.14 13.32 6.49
C MET A 93 16.01 13.13 8.01
N THR A 94 15.08 13.86 8.63
CA THR A 94 14.71 13.68 10.03
C THR A 94 13.83 12.44 10.20
N ASP A 95 13.66 11.97 11.44
CA ASP A 95 12.84 10.81 11.74
C ASP A 95 11.38 11.02 11.35
N GLU A 96 10.85 12.22 11.56
CA GLU A 96 9.49 12.58 11.14
C GLU A 96 9.31 12.48 9.62
N GLN A 97 10.29 12.97 8.85
CA GLN A 97 10.28 12.90 7.38
C GLN A 97 10.38 11.46 6.88
N ILE A 98 11.22 10.65 7.52
CA ILE A 98 11.36 9.22 7.20
C ILE A 98 10.06 8.47 7.51
N ILE A 99 9.45 8.72 8.67
CA ILE A 99 8.17 8.12 9.07
C ILE A 99 7.07 8.49 8.08
N GLU A 100 6.98 9.76 7.66
CA GLU A 100 5.97 10.18 6.69
C GLU A 100 6.10 9.41 5.38
N ARG A 101 7.32 9.28 4.85
CA ARG A 101 7.56 8.52 3.61
C ARG A 101 7.26 7.04 3.76
N LEU A 102 7.62 6.44 4.89
CA LEU A 102 7.29 5.06 5.21
C LEU A 102 5.77 4.85 5.29
N ASP A 103 5.03 5.79 5.89
CA ASP A 103 3.56 5.76 5.94
C ASP A 103 2.95 5.88 4.53
N ARG A 104 3.48 6.75 3.66
CA ARG A 104 3.03 6.87 2.26
C ARG A 104 3.30 5.59 1.47
N LEU A 105 4.49 5.02 1.60
CA LEU A 105 4.86 3.77 0.95
C LEU A 105 3.97 2.61 1.43
N TYR A 106 3.68 2.54 2.73
CA TYR A 106 2.81 1.53 3.32
C TYR A 106 1.41 1.56 2.74
N ARG A 107 0.81 2.75 2.62
CA ARG A 107 -0.51 2.91 1.99
C ARG A 107 -0.49 2.51 0.52
N ARG A 108 0.55 2.90 -0.23
CA ARG A 108 0.71 2.56 -1.65
C ARG A 108 0.85 1.04 -1.88
N TRP A 109 1.48 0.33 -0.95
CA TRP A 109 1.74 -1.12 -1.05
C TRP A 109 0.73 -1.99 -0.30
N GLY A 110 -0.35 -1.40 0.23
CA GLY A 110 -1.43 -2.14 0.88
C GLY A 110 -1.01 -2.97 2.09
N GLY A 111 0.07 -2.61 2.79
CA GLY A 111 0.47 -3.32 4.02
C GLY A 111 1.88 -3.91 4.07
N LEU A 112 2.60 -3.98 2.95
CA LEU A 112 3.74 -4.92 2.77
C LEU A 112 5.15 -4.35 3.05
N VAL A 113 5.28 -3.29 3.86
CA VAL A 113 6.54 -2.50 3.91
C VAL A 113 7.56 -3.00 4.94
N ILE A 114 7.14 -3.77 5.96
CA ILE A 114 8.08 -4.23 7.01
C ILE A 114 8.92 -5.40 6.49
N GLY A 115 10.25 -5.30 6.62
CA GLY A 115 11.16 -6.42 6.40
C GLY A 115 11.31 -7.33 7.64
N PHE A 116 12.32 -8.20 7.64
CA PHE A 116 12.55 -9.18 8.70
C PHE A 116 13.58 -8.68 9.74
N ARG A 117 13.33 -8.90 11.04
CA ARG A 117 14.24 -8.58 12.17
C ARG A 117 14.67 -7.11 12.26
N GLY A 118 13.74 -6.17 12.11
CA GLY A 118 14.03 -4.73 12.30
C GLY A 118 14.85 -4.11 11.17
N ARG A 119 14.87 -4.76 9.99
CA ARG A 119 15.40 -4.18 8.74
C ARG A 119 14.25 -3.87 7.81
N LEU A 120 14.39 -2.80 7.05
CA LEU A 120 13.46 -2.46 5.99
C LEU A 120 13.62 -3.49 4.87
N ASP A 121 12.52 -3.88 4.23
CA ASP A 121 12.61 -4.71 3.04
C ASP A 121 13.44 -3.97 1.97
N ARG A 122 14.33 -4.68 1.26
CA ARG A 122 15.22 -4.04 0.28
C ARG A 122 14.45 -3.40 -0.88
N ARG A 123 13.31 -3.95 -1.28
CA ARG A 123 12.47 -3.33 -2.30
C ARG A 123 11.86 -2.05 -1.75
N ALA A 124 11.37 -2.06 -0.51
CA ALA A 124 10.86 -0.86 0.15
C ALA A 124 11.92 0.24 0.26
N GLY A 125 13.15 -0.10 0.68
CA GLY A 125 14.27 0.86 0.74
C GLY A 125 14.60 1.48 -0.62
N ARG A 126 14.67 0.66 -1.67
CA ARG A 126 14.88 1.17 -3.04
C ARG A 126 13.73 2.07 -3.50
N ALA A 127 12.49 1.69 -3.24
CA ALA A 127 11.32 2.51 -3.61
C ALA A 127 11.39 3.90 -2.96
N LEU A 128 11.82 3.99 -1.70
CA LEU A 128 12.04 5.27 -1.00
C LEU A 128 13.14 6.11 -1.65
N ALA A 129 14.28 5.51 -1.98
CA ALA A 129 15.39 6.21 -2.63
C ALA A 129 14.97 6.76 -4.00
N VAL A 130 14.21 5.99 -4.78
CA VAL A 130 13.71 6.42 -6.09
C VAL A 130 12.72 7.58 -5.95
N GLU A 131 11.82 7.54 -4.97
CA GLU A 131 10.87 8.63 -4.72
C GLU A 131 11.60 9.97 -4.47
N VAL A 132 12.68 9.94 -3.69
CA VAL A 132 13.50 11.14 -3.44
C VAL A 132 14.24 11.61 -4.69
N GLN A 133 14.76 10.68 -5.48
CA GLN A 133 15.44 11.01 -6.74
C GLN A 133 14.47 11.67 -7.72
N MET A 134 13.24 11.16 -7.82
CA MET A 134 12.19 11.74 -8.66
C MET A 134 11.77 13.13 -8.19
N GLU A 135 11.55 13.34 -6.89
CA GLU A 135 11.24 14.68 -6.37
C GLU A 135 12.38 15.68 -6.59
N THR A 136 13.62 15.22 -6.52
CA THR A 136 14.81 16.04 -6.79
C THR A 136 14.86 16.41 -8.27
N LEU A 137 14.62 15.42 -9.15
CA LEU A 137 14.54 15.61 -10.59
C LEU A 137 13.46 16.64 -10.96
N GLU A 138 12.25 16.49 -10.41
CA GLU A 138 11.13 17.41 -10.63
C GLU A 138 11.45 18.83 -10.15
N ARG A 139 12.08 18.97 -8.98
CA ARG A 139 12.57 20.27 -8.50
C ARG A 139 13.62 20.87 -9.43
N SER A 140 14.56 20.08 -9.91
CA SER A 140 15.58 20.53 -10.85
C SER A 140 14.96 21.00 -12.17
N VAL A 141 13.99 20.26 -12.71
CA VAL A 141 13.23 20.67 -13.91
C VAL A 141 12.51 21.99 -13.66
N GLY A 142 11.78 22.12 -12.55
CA GLY A 142 11.06 23.36 -12.23
C GLY A 142 11.97 24.58 -12.08
N LEU A 143 13.16 24.41 -11.47
CA LEU A 143 14.16 25.48 -11.38
C LEU A 143 14.72 25.88 -12.75
N VAL A 144 15.01 24.90 -13.61
CA VAL A 144 15.45 25.13 -14.99
C VAL A 144 14.38 25.89 -15.77
N GLU A 145 13.11 25.49 -15.68
CA GLU A 145 12.00 26.17 -16.35
C GLU A 145 11.81 27.60 -15.86
N GLN A 146 11.87 27.82 -14.54
CA GLN A 146 11.76 29.16 -13.95
C GLN A 146 12.87 30.10 -14.42
N HIS A 147 14.08 29.58 -14.64
CA HIS A 147 15.24 30.39 -15.00
C HIS A 147 15.44 30.47 -16.52
N ALA A 148 14.80 29.60 -17.31
CA ALA A 148 14.87 29.61 -18.77
C ALA A 148 14.37 30.93 -19.36
N GLU A 149 13.34 31.55 -18.79
CA GLU A 149 12.89 32.88 -19.22
C GLU A 149 13.96 33.95 -19.01
N THR A 150 14.65 33.91 -17.86
CA THR A 150 15.73 34.84 -17.51
C THR A 150 16.94 34.72 -18.42
N PHE A 151 17.25 33.51 -18.91
CA PHE A 151 18.40 33.23 -19.77
C PHE A 151 18.08 33.17 -21.28
N SER A 152 16.82 33.37 -21.67
CA SER A 152 16.33 33.31 -23.05
C SER A 152 17.01 34.33 -24.01
N GLY A 153 17.64 35.37 -23.46
CA GLY A 153 18.38 36.37 -24.23
C GLY A 153 19.81 35.98 -24.62
N VAL A 154 20.32 34.82 -24.15
CA VAL A 154 21.66 34.33 -24.46
C VAL A 154 21.55 32.98 -25.20
N PRO A 155 21.79 32.94 -26.52
CA PRO A 155 21.56 31.74 -27.34
C PRO A 155 22.30 30.49 -26.85
N GLU A 156 23.57 30.59 -26.47
CA GLU A 156 24.32 29.43 -25.99
C GLU A 156 23.79 28.87 -24.66
N LEU A 157 23.21 29.72 -23.81
CA LEU A 157 22.59 29.30 -22.55
C LEU A 157 21.19 28.72 -22.78
N ALA A 158 20.44 29.26 -23.75
CA ALA A 158 19.14 28.74 -24.13
C ALA A 158 19.24 27.31 -24.69
N ASP A 159 20.23 27.05 -25.55
CA ASP A 159 20.48 25.71 -26.12
C ASP A 159 20.91 24.71 -25.03
N GLY A 160 21.80 25.13 -24.12
CA GLY A 160 22.24 24.30 -22.99
C GLY A 160 21.11 23.96 -22.00
N LEU A 161 20.19 24.89 -21.75
CA LEU A 161 19.01 24.65 -20.91
C LEU A 161 17.99 23.72 -21.59
N ALA A 162 17.83 23.82 -22.91
CA ALA A 162 16.96 22.93 -23.67
C ALA A 162 17.50 21.48 -23.67
N GLU A 163 18.81 21.31 -23.83
CA GLU A 163 19.47 19.99 -23.76
C GLU A 163 19.38 19.38 -22.35
N LEU A 164 19.58 20.19 -21.30
CA LEU A 164 19.40 19.76 -19.92
C LEU A 164 17.95 19.32 -19.67
N ARG A 165 16.96 20.09 -20.14
CA ARG A 165 15.54 19.73 -20.02
C ARG A 165 15.24 18.38 -20.68
N SER A 166 15.73 18.18 -21.91
CA SER A 166 15.55 16.92 -22.63
C SER A 166 16.19 15.74 -21.90
N SER A 167 17.37 15.94 -21.32
CA SER A 167 18.08 14.90 -20.57
C SER A 167 17.36 14.53 -19.27
N LEU A 168 16.86 15.53 -18.53
CA LEU A 168 16.09 15.29 -17.30
C LEU A 168 14.75 14.58 -17.58
N GLU A 169 14.06 14.95 -18.66
CA GLU A 169 12.83 14.27 -19.07
C GLU A 169 13.10 12.84 -19.53
N ALA A 170 14.20 12.58 -20.25
CA ALA A 170 14.58 11.22 -20.63
C ALA A 170 14.86 10.32 -19.40
N VAL A 171 15.55 10.86 -18.39
CA VAL A 171 15.77 10.18 -17.11
C VAL A 171 14.44 9.91 -16.40
N ARG A 172 13.53 10.89 -16.37
CA ARG A 172 12.19 10.74 -15.78
C ARG A 172 11.41 9.59 -16.43
N GLN A 173 11.37 9.54 -17.75
CA GLN A 173 10.67 8.50 -18.51
C GLN A 173 11.27 7.12 -18.28
N LEU A 174 12.60 7.02 -18.18
CA LEU A 174 13.29 5.77 -17.83
C LEU A 174 12.89 5.30 -16.43
N TYR A 175 12.83 6.21 -15.46
CA TYR A 175 12.41 5.89 -14.09
C TYR A 175 10.95 5.43 -14.01
N VAL A 176 10.03 6.09 -14.71
CA VAL A 176 8.61 5.67 -14.78
C VAL A 176 8.50 4.28 -15.39
N ALA A 177 9.20 4.02 -16.50
CA ALA A 177 9.21 2.72 -17.17
C ALA A 177 9.84 1.60 -16.31
N GLU A 178 10.82 1.91 -15.47
CA GLU A 178 11.37 0.95 -14.51
C GLU A 178 10.41 0.68 -13.34
N TRP A 179 9.64 1.69 -12.91
CA TRP A 179 8.64 1.55 -11.86
C TRP A 179 7.45 0.70 -12.27
N GLU A 180 6.93 0.88 -13.49
CA GLU A 180 5.79 0.11 -14.02
C GLU A 180 6.12 -1.36 -14.29
N ARG A 181 7.41 -1.73 -14.37
CA ARG A 181 7.86 -3.11 -14.58
C ARG A 181 8.01 -3.93 -13.30
N GLN A 182 7.94 -3.33 -12.11
CA GLN A 182 7.99 -4.09 -10.86
C GLN A 182 6.57 -4.58 -10.50
N PRO A 183 6.33 -5.90 -10.49
CA PRO A 183 5.02 -6.48 -10.16
C PRO A 183 4.66 -6.34 -8.69
#